data_AF-A0A8T2UZT3-F1
#
_entry.id   AF-A0A8T2UZT3-F1
#
_cell.length_a   1.000
_cell.length_b   1.000
_cell.length_c   1.000
_cell.angle_alpha   90.00
_cell.angle_beta   90.00
_cell.angle_gamma   90.00
#
_symmetry.space_group_name_H-M   'P 1'
#
loop_
_entity.id
_entity.type
_entity.pdbx_description
1 polymer ?
#
loop_
_entity_poly.entity_id
_entity_poly.type
_entity_poly.pdbx_seq_one_letter_code
_entity_poly.pdbx_strand_id
1 'polypeptide(L)'
;MYSLSLSLSLSLSLSLSLSLSRHGTHECSHSSSSTNVHVVNRTPSTLCAKYWVPNHIGGRCEELRPHEAYDVETTPEWSGATMWAVEGVCSGQPCNNGPPFGVTQFNFNIGGSPALDTYEISIQAGFNIGISVAPTNPSCPSVFCLVPIGSPALSHCHGRA
;
A
#
# COMPACT_ATOMS: atom_id res chain seq x y z
N MET A 1 -28.73 -10.80 19.91
CA MET A 1 -27.68 -9.76 19.84
C MET A 1 -26.80 -10.12 18.66
N TYR A 2 -26.98 -9.44 17.53
CA TYR A 2 -26.17 -9.67 16.33
C TYR A 2 -25.00 -8.70 16.36
N SER A 3 -23.77 -9.22 16.46
CA SER A 3 -22.55 -8.44 16.27
C SER A 3 -22.36 -8.23 14.77
N LEU A 4 -22.64 -7.03 14.29
CA LEU A 4 -22.30 -6.60 12.93
C LEU A 4 -20.81 -6.25 12.94
N SER A 5 -19.97 -7.15 12.43
CA SER A 5 -18.57 -6.86 12.16
C SER A 5 -18.50 -5.91 10.95
N LEU A 6 -18.26 -4.61 11.19
CA LEU A 6 -17.87 -3.69 10.13
C LEU A 6 -16.43 -3.99 9.72
N SER A 7 -16.24 -4.61 8.56
CA SER A 7 -14.93 -4.68 7.90
C SER A 7 -14.62 -3.34 7.24
N LEU A 8 -13.53 -2.68 7.66
CA LEU A 8 -13.00 -1.51 6.95
C LEU A 8 -12.22 -1.99 5.72
N SER A 9 -12.79 -1.83 4.53
CA SER A 9 -12.11 -1.98 3.25
C SER A 9 -11.38 -0.68 2.94
N LEU A 10 -10.07 -0.63 2.69
CA LEU A 10 -9.46 0.56 2.06
C LEU A 10 -9.98 0.67 0.61
N SER A 11 -10.24 1.87 0.10
CA SER A 11 -10.68 2.05 -1.30
C SER A 11 -9.87 3.16 -1.95
N LEU A 12 -8.97 2.80 -2.87
CA LEU A 12 -8.23 3.78 -3.67
C LEU A 12 -9.20 4.56 -4.57
N SER A 13 -9.10 5.89 -4.63
CA SER A 13 -9.78 6.73 -5.64
C SER A 13 -8.93 7.96 -6.01
N LEU A 14 -8.88 8.33 -7.29
CA LEU A 14 -8.10 9.47 -7.82
C LEU A 14 -8.79 10.83 -7.56
N SER A 15 -8.05 11.80 -7.03
CA SER A 15 -8.18 13.22 -7.41
C SER A 15 -6.99 14.09 -6.93
N LEU A 16 -6.72 15.14 -7.72
CA LEU A 16 -5.62 16.10 -7.64
C LEU A 16 -5.49 16.86 -6.30
N SER A 17 -4.25 17.08 -5.83
CA SER A 17 -3.81 18.35 -5.19
C SER A 17 -2.30 18.35 -4.86
N LEU A 18 -1.59 19.42 -5.24
CA LEU A 18 -0.21 19.75 -4.87
C LEU A 18 -0.08 20.16 -3.39
N SER A 19 0.97 19.71 -2.69
CA SER A 19 1.77 20.56 -1.75
C SER A 19 2.94 19.78 -1.11
N LEU A 20 4.17 20.24 -1.32
CA LEU A 20 5.46 19.76 -0.76
C LEU A 20 5.38 19.33 0.72
N SER A 21 6.03 18.22 1.13
CA SER A 21 6.89 18.08 2.34
C SER A 21 7.09 16.62 2.80
N ARG A 22 8.37 16.27 3.08
CA ARG A 22 8.93 15.20 3.94
C ARG A 22 8.33 13.78 3.90
N HIS A 23 9.18 12.78 3.64
CA HIS A 23 8.97 11.37 4.03
C HIS A 23 8.52 11.32 5.50
N GLY A 24 7.23 11.07 5.74
CA GLY A 24 6.66 10.98 7.07
C GLY A 24 5.98 9.63 7.23
N THR A 25 6.24 8.97 8.36
CA THR A 25 5.43 7.85 8.81
C THR A 25 4.09 8.39 9.29
N HIS A 26 2.99 7.80 8.82
CA HIS A 26 1.64 8.20 9.19
C HIS A 26 1.04 7.20 10.17
N GLU A 27 0.25 7.69 11.13
CA GLU A 27 -0.42 6.88 12.14
C GLU A 27 -1.93 6.91 11.95
N CYS A 28 -2.59 5.78 12.18
CA CYS A 28 -4.03 5.62 12.10
C CYS A 28 -4.53 4.80 13.30
N SER A 29 -5.42 5.38 14.08
CA SER A 29 -6.08 4.68 15.18
C SER A 29 -7.27 3.89 14.68
N HIS A 30 -7.41 2.64 15.10
CA HIS A 30 -8.56 1.79 14.77
C HIS A 30 -9.29 1.32 16.03
N SER A 31 -10.62 1.30 15.97
CA SER A 31 -11.48 0.72 17.02
C SER A 31 -11.81 -0.76 16.76
N SER A 32 -11.34 -1.33 15.65
CA SER A 32 -11.62 -2.71 15.20
C SER A 32 -10.34 -3.52 15.06
N SER A 33 -10.45 -4.83 15.29
CA SER A 33 -9.32 -5.77 15.36
C SER A 33 -8.78 -6.26 14.01
N SER A 34 -9.10 -5.62 12.88
CA SER A 34 -8.66 -6.10 11.57
C SER A 34 -8.60 -4.98 10.53
N THR A 35 -7.47 -4.87 9.84
CA THR A 35 -7.27 -3.99 8.69
C THR A 35 -7.25 -4.85 7.43
N ASN A 36 -7.95 -4.45 6.37
CA ASN A 36 -7.90 -5.15 5.09
C ASN A 36 -7.30 -4.22 4.04
N VAL A 37 -6.30 -4.72 3.29
CA VAL A 37 -5.66 -3.95 2.23
C VAL A 37 -6.23 -4.37 0.89
N HIS A 38 -7.04 -3.49 0.30
CA HIS A 38 -7.59 -3.67 -1.05
C HIS A 38 -6.65 -3.05 -2.09
N VAL A 39 -6.01 -3.89 -2.90
CA VAL A 39 -5.08 -3.47 -3.94
C VAL A 39 -5.83 -3.35 -5.26
N VAL A 40 -5.72 -2.21 -5.93
CA VAL A 40 -6.38 -1.98 -7.22
C VAL A 40 -5.35 -1.58 -8.27
N ASN A 41 -5.33 -2.28 -9.40
CA ASN A 41 -4.53 -1.85 -10.53
C ASN A 41 -5.23 -0.73 -11.31
N ARG A 42 -4.67 0.48 -11.25
CA ARG A 42 -5.16 1.66 -11.99
C ARG A 42 -4.28 2.03 -13.19
N THR A 43 -3.27 1.23 -13.53
CA THR A 43 -2.43 1.43 -14.71
C THR A 43 -3.07 0.78 -15.95
N PRO A 44 -2.68 1.19 -17.16
CA PRO A 44 -3.14 0.53 -18.40
C PRO A 44 -2.44 -0.81 -18.66
N SER A 45 -1.45 -1.19 -17.85
CA SER A 45 -0.65 -2.41 -17.97
C SER A 45 -1.06 -3.45 -16.93
N THR A 46 -0.85 -4.73 -17.22
CA THR A 46 -0.92 -5.78 -16.19
C THR A 46 0.21 -5.60 -15.19
N LEU A 47 -0.08 -5.76 -13.90
CA LEU A 47 0.88 -5.67 -12.82
C LEU A 47 0.96 -6.99 -12.05
N CYS A 48 2.14 -7.30 -11.54
CA CYS A 48 2.32 -8.28 -10.48
C CYS A 48 2.41 -7.53 -9.15
N ALA A 49 1.32 -7.51 -8.38
CA ALA A 49 1.29 -6.95 -7.03
C ALA A 49 1.85 -7.97 -6.04
N LYS A 50 2.65 -7.52 -5.07
CA LYS A 50 3.35 -8.37 -4.11
C LYS A 50 3.28 -7.78 -2.72
N TYR A 51 3.29 -8.65 -1.72
CA TYR A 51 3.55 -8.28 -0.35
C TYR A 51 4.50 -9.27 0.33
N TRP A 52 5.20 -8.78 1.35
CA TRP A 52 6.04 -9.59 2.22
C TRP A 52 5.95 -9.09 3.65
N VAL A 53 5.79 -10.03 4.58
CA VAL A 53 5.76 -9.81 6.03
C VAL A 53 6.88 -10.65 6.65
N PRO A 54 7.99 -10.01 7.09
CA PRO A 54 9.10 -10.71 7.73
C PRO A 54 8.63 -11.50 8.96
N ASN A 55 9.18 -12.71 9.17
CA ASN A 55 9.01 -13.52 10.39
C ASN A 55 7.57 -13.90 10.80
N HIS A 56 6.56 -13.61 9.97
CA HIS A 56 5.16 -13.96 10.22
C HIS A 56 4.62 -14.89 9.13
N ILE A 57 4.06 -14.33 8.06
CA ILE A 57 3.29 -15.06 7.05
C ILE A 57 4.13 -15.36 5.79
N GLY A 58 5.25 -14.66 5.60
CA GLY A 58 6.03 -14.71 4.37
C GLY A 58 5.49 -13.72 3.35
N GLY A 59 5.40 -14.11 2.08
CA GLY A 59 4.90 -13.22 1.03
C GLY A 59 4.09 -13.95 -0.02
N ARG A 60 3.27 -13.17 -0.73
CA ARG A 60 2.45 -13.64 -1.85
C ARG A 60 2.42 -12.57 -2.94
N CYS A 61 2.08 -13.01 -4.13
CA CYS A 61 1.85 -12.15 -5.27
C CYS A 61 0.54 -12.49 -5.97
N GLU A 62 -0.01 -11.51 -6.68
CA GLU A 62 -1.24 -11.63 -7.46
C GLU A 62 -1.09 -10.84 -8.76
N GLU A 63 -1.49 -11.43 -9.88
CA GLU A 63 -1.50 -10.77 -11.18
C GLU A 63 -2.79 -9.96 -11.32
N LEU A 64 -2.66 -8.66 -11.59
CA LEU A 64 -3.79 -7.75 -11.73
C LEU A 64 -3.77 -7.13 -13.13
N ARG A 65 -4.77 -7.45 -13.94
CA ARG A 65 -5.02 -6.73 -15.19
C ARG A 65 -5.53 -5.31 -14.89
N PRO A 66 -5.56 -4.42 -15.88
CA PRO A 66 -6.10 -3.07 -15.67
C PRO A 66 -7.50 -3.10 -15.06
N HIS A 67 -7.68 -2.35 -13.96
CA HIS A 67 -8.91 -2.25 -13.16
C HIS A 67 -9.28 -3.48 -12.33
N GLU A 68 -8.46 -4.54 -12.33
CA GLU A 68 -8.64 -5.64 -11.38
C GLU A 68 -8.15 -5.27 -9.99
N ALA A 69 -8.68 -5.99 -9.00
CA ALA A 69 -8.36 -5.78 -7.60
C ALA A 69 -8.14 -7.11 -6.87
N TYR A 70 -7.41 -7.03 -5.77
CA TYR A 70 -7.07 -8.15 -4.90
C TYR A 70 -7.07 -7.71 -3.45
N ASP A 71 -7.73 -8.51 -2.61
CA ASP A 71 -7.83 -8.26 -1.17
C ASP A 71 -6.72 -9.01 -0.42
N VAL A 72 -5.99 -8.27 0.40
CA VAL A 72 -5.04 -8.82 1.35
C VAL A 72 -5.66 -8.75 2.74
N GLU A 73 -6.07 -9.92 3.23
CA GLU A 73 -6.52 -10.09 4.60
C GLU A 73 -5.31 -10.01 5.53
N THR A 74 -5.17 -8.89 6.24
CA THR A 74 -4.15 -8.78 7.29
C THR A 74 -4.69 -9.41 8.56
N THR A 75 -3.85 -10.19 9.23
CA THR A 75 -4.10 -10.59 10.61
C THR A 75 -3.59 -9.48 11.52
N PRO A 76 -4.11 -9.36 12.76
CA PRO A 76 -3.46 -8.54 13.78
C PRO A 76 -1.95 -8.83 13.83
N GLU A 77 -1.16 -7.79 14.11
CA GLU A 77 0.30 -7.88 14.36
C GLU A 77 1.19 -8.03 13.13
N TRP A 78 0.78 -7.55 11.96
CA TRP A 78 1.75 -7.43 10.85
C TRP A 78 2.77 -6.35 11.20
N SER A 79 4.01 -6.77 11.47
CA SER A 79 5.13 -5.87 11.72
C SER A 79 6.12 -5.89 10.55
N GLY A 80 6.43 -4.71 10.03
CA GLY A 80 7.38 -4.52 8.93
C GLY A 80 6.87 -5.06 7.59
N ALA A 81 5.56 -5.03 7.36
CA ALA A 81 5.01 -5.48 6.09
C ALA A 81 5.35 -4.48 4.99
N THR A 82 5.71 -5.02 3.82
CA THR A 82 5.99 -4.21 2.64
C THR A 82 5.21 -4.74 1.44
N MET A 83 4.66 -3.81 0.66
CA MET A 83 3.99 -4.07 -0.61
C MET A 83 4.64 -3.29 -1.74
N TRP A 84 4.67 -3.90 -2.92
CA TRP A 84 5.15 -3.28 -4.15
C TRP A 84 4.50 -3.93 -5.36
N ALA A 85 4.66 -3.32 -6.53
CA ALA A 85 4.21 -3.89 -7.78
C ALA A 85 5.30 -3.76 -8.84
N VAL A 86 5.29 -4.65 -9.82
CA VAL A 86 6.10 -4.56 -11.04
C VAL A 86 5.22 -4.75 -12.26
N GLU A 87 5.59 -4.15 -13.39
CA GLU A 87 4.86 -4.38 -14.64
C GLU A 87 5.04 -5.82 -15.13
N GLY A 88 3.97 -6.39 -15.68
CA GLY A 88 3.93 -7.74 -16.22
C GLY A 88 3.24 -8.75 -15.30
N VAL A 89 3.62 -10.02 -15.47
CA VAL A 89 3.04 -11.19 -14.80
C VAL A 89 3.91 -11.64 -13.61
N CYS A 90 3.32 -12.36 -12.66
CA CYS A 90 4.00 -12.89 -11.48
C CYS A 90 4.75 -14.20 -11.76
N SER A 91 4.37 -14.93 -12.82
CA SER A 91 5.00 -16.18 -13.20
C SER A 91 6.53 -16.05 -13.31
N GLY A 92 7.25 -16.93 -12.60
CA GLY A 92 8.72 -16.96 -12.59
C GLY A 92 9.38 -15.93 -11.65
N GLN A 93 8.61 -15.13 -10.90
CA GLN A 93 9.17 -14.20 -9.93
C GLN A 93 9.08 -14.74 -8.49
N PRO A 94 10.05 -14.43 -7.62
CA PRO A 94 9.90 -14.74 -6.20
C PRO A 94 8.83 -13.83 -5.60
N CYS A 95 7.96 -14.43 -4.78
CA CYS A 95 6.83 -13.75 -4.15
C CYS A 95 6.88 -13.83 -2.62
N ASN A 96 7.82 -14.57 -2.06
CA ASN A 96 7.96 -14.85 -0.63
C ASN A 96 9.22 -14.23 -0.01
N ASN A 97 9.83 -13.25 -0.68
CA ASN A 97 10.98 -12.48 -0.21
C ASN A 97 10.66 -10.99 -0.23
N GLY A 98 11.47 -10.20 0.46
CA GLY A 98 11.31 -8.74 0.47
C GLY A 98 11.48 -8.09 -0.91
N PRO A 99 11.11 -6.80 -1.02
CA PRO A 99 11.18 -6.06 -2.27
C PRO A 99 12.62 -5.99 -2.82
N PRO A 100 12.81 -6.05 -4.15
CA PRO A 100 14.10 -5.78 -4.76
C PRO A 100 14.43 -4.27 -4.73
N PHE A 101 15.64 -3.91 -5.14
CA PHE A 101 15.95 -2.52 -5.48
C PHE A 101 15.22 -2.08 -6.75
N GLY A 102 15.01 -0.78 -6.88
CA GLY A 102 14.38 -0.14 -8.04
C GLY A 102 12.85 0.02 -7.94
N VAL A 103 12.21 -0.39 -6.84
CA VAL A 103 10.74 -0.37 -6.71
C VAL A 103 10.25 0.63 -5.67
N THR A 104 9.09 1.22 -5.93
CA THR A 104 8.33 1.99 -4.95
C THR A 104 7.73 1.02 -3.92
N GLN A 105 7.85 1.33 -2.63
CA GLN A 105 7.42 0.47 -1.54
C GLN A 105 6.32 1.13 -0.71
N PHE A 106 5.25 0.39 -0.43
CA PHE A 106 4.28 0.71 0.62
C PHE A 106 4.64 -0.08 1.87
N ASN A 107 5.14 0.61 2.89
CA ASN A 107 5.53 -0.01 4.17
C ASN A 107 4.44 0.23 5.19
N PHE A 108 4.07 -0.79 5.95
CA PHE A 108 3.04 -0.65 6.96
C PHE A 108 3.19 -1.64 8.12
N ASN A 109 2.64 -1.25 9.26
CA ASN A 109 2.46 -2.08 10.44
C ASN A 109 0.99 -2.05 10.82
N ILE A 110 0.41 -3.21 11.12
CA ILE A 110 -0.97 -3.36 11.56
C ILE A 110 -1.00 -3.80 13.02
N GLY A 111 -1.77 -3.11 13.85
CA GLY A 111 -1.94 -3.44 15.26
C GLY A 111 -0.70 -3.16 16.12
N GLY A 112 0.10 -2.15 15.78
CA GLY A 112 1.23 -1.73 16.62
C GLY A 112 0.75 -1.18 17.97
N SER A 113 1.55 -1.26 19.05
CA SER A 113 1.18 -0.64 20.34
C SER A 113 1.43 0.87 20.29
N PRO A 114 0.43 1.76 20.54
CA PRO A 114 -0.87 1.55 21.19
C PRO A 114 -2.08 1.38 20.23
N ALA A 115 -2.29 0.17 19.69
CA ALA A 115 -3.30 -0.16 18.67
C ALA A 115 -3.34 0.82 17.48
N LEU A 116 -2.17 1.27 17.03
CA LEU A 116 -2.01 2.15 15.88
C LEU A 116 -1.49 1.36 14.69
N ASP A 117 -2.13 1.56 13.56
CA ASP A 117 -1.58 1.19 12.26
C ASP A 117 -0.65 2.31 11.82
N THR A 118 0.54 1.95 11.35
CA THR A 118 1.49 2.93 10.80
C THR A 118 1.80 2.58 9.36
N TYR A 119 1.95 3.60 8.51
CA TYR A 119 2.28 3.36 7.11
C TYR A 119 2.98 4.54 6.44
N GLU A 120 3.69 4.23 5.36
CA GLU A 120 4.36 5.20 4.52
C GLU A 120 4.56 4.64 3.10
N ILE A 121 4.85 5.54 2.15
CA ILE A 121 5.38 5.16 0.84
C ILE A 121 6.86 5.56 0.82
N SER A 122 7.74 4.58 0.60
CA SER A 122 9.18 4.78 0.48
C SER A 122 9.65 4.61 -0.96
N ILE A 123 10.43 5.58 -1.42
CA ILE A 123 11.17 5.53 -2.69
C ILE A 123 12.68 5.36 -2.48
N GLN A 124 13.11 5.04 -1.26
CA GLN A 124 14.53 4.93 -0.91
C GLN A 124 15.23 3.82 -1.70
N ALA A 125 14.51 2.72 -1.97
CA ALA A 125 15.02 1.63 -2.79
C ALA A 125 14.92 1.91 -4.30
N GLY A 126 14.21 2.96 -4.71
CA GLY A 126 13.95 3.31 -6.10
C GLY A 126 12.49 3.69 -6.32
N PHE A 127 12.16 3.99 -7.58
CA PHE A 127 10.81 4.29 -8.02
C PHE A 127 10.56 3.60 -9.35
N ASN A 128 9.46 2.85 -9.46
CA ASN A 128 9.03 2.23 -10.70
C ASN A 128 7.59 2.59 -11.08
N ILE A 129 6.66 2.45 -10.12
CA ILE A 129 5.23 2.67 -10.32
C ILE A 129 4.72 3.61 -9.23
N GLY A 130 3.74 4.45 -9.58
CA GLY A 130 3.09 5.32 -8.62
C GLY A 130 2.16 4.52 -7.68
N ILE A 131 2.23 4.81 -6.38
CA ILE A 131 1.39 4.20 -5.35
C ILE A 131 0.52 5.29 -4.72
N SER A 132 -0.74 4.96 -4.43
CA SER A 132 -1.63 5.79 -3.62
C SER A 132 -2.33 4.92 -2.60
N VAL A 133 -2.43 5.40 -1.37
CA VAL A 133 -3.03 4.74 -0.22
C VAL A 133 -4.12 5.67 0.30
N ALA A 134 -5.35 5.18 0.32
CA ALA A 134 -6.51 5.91 0.79
C ALA A 134 -7.19 5.10 1.89
N PRO A 135 -6.90 5.40 3.17
CA PRO A 135 -7.63 4.81 4.29
C PRO A 135 -9.13 5.11 4.18
N THR A 136 -9.98 4.15 4.55
CA THR A 136 -11.42 4.41 4.66
C THR A 136 -11.84 5.01 5.99
N ASN A 137 -10.98 4.96 7.00
CA ASN A 137 -11.15 5.81 8.16
C ASN A 137 -10.77 7.25 7.74
N PRO A 138 -11.72 8.20 7.68
CA PRO A 138 -11.47 9.56 7.21
C PRO A 138 -10.56 10.35 8.15
N SER A 139 -10.33 9.90 9.39
CA SER A 139 -9.36 10.51 10.28
C SER A 139 -7.91 10.18 9.93
N CYS A 140 -7.69 9.25 8.98
CA CYS A 140 -6.37 8.76 8.64
C CYS A 140 -5.89 9.35 7.31
N PRO A 141 -4.64 9.82 7.26
CA PRO A 141 -4.15 10.60 6.13
C PRO A 141 -3.99 9.74 4.88
N SER A 142 -4.46 10.23 3.74
CA SER A 142 -4.15 9.60 2.46
C SER A 142 -2.71 9.93 2.06
N VAL A 143 -1.98 8.94 1.55
CA VAL A 143 -0.61 9.15 1.05
C VAL A 143 -0.50 8.72 -0.40
N PHE A 144 0.31 9.40 -1.18
CA PHE A 144 0.55 9.01 -2.55
C PHE A 144 1.94 9.41 -3.00
N CYS A 145 2.54 8.61 -3.86
CA CYS A 145 3.74 8.95 -4.59
C CYS A 145 3.51 8.64 -6.07
N LEU A 146 3.30 9.69 -6.86
CA LEU A 146 2.90 9.58 -8.27
C LEU A 146 3.91 10.31 -9.16
N VAL A 147 3.98 9.89 -10.44
CA VAL A 147 4.69 10.66 -11.47
C VAL A 147 3.73 11.71 -12.04
N PRO A 148 4.09 12.99 -12.06
CA PRO A 148 3.30 14.01 -12.74
C PRO A 148 3.19 13.71 -14.24
N ILE A 149 1.99 13.87 -14.79
CA ILE A 149 1.78 13.82 -16.24
C ILE A 149 2.64 14.92 -16.87
N GLY A 150 3.60 14.53 -17.72
CA GLY A 150 4.47 15.46 -18.45
C GLY A 150 5.83 15.78 -17.80
N SER A 151 6.25 15.08 -16.74
CA SER A 151 7.61 15.23 -16.19
C SER A 151 8.23 13.88 -15.84
N PRO A 152 9.15 13.35 -16.66
CA PRO A 152 9.74 12.02 -16.47
C PRO A 152 10.74 11.92 -15.31
N ALA A 153 10.94 12.98 -14.51
CA ALA A 153 12.11 13.10 -13.64
C ALA A 153 11.85 13.38 -12.15
N LEU A 154 10.60 13.59 -11.71
CA LEU A 154 10.32 13.80 -10.27
C LEU A 154 9.07 13.05 -9.81
N SER A 155 9.28 11.92 -9.14
CA SER A 155 8.28 11.33 -8.26
C SER A 155 8.07 12.25 -7.05
N HIS A 156 6.83 12.65 -6.80
CA HIS A 156 6.48 13.47 -5.65
C HIS A 156 5.62 12.65 -4.70
N CYS A 157 6.14 12.39 -3.50
CA CYS A 157 5.41 11.75 -2.43
C CYS A 157 4.76 12.82 -1.53
N HIS A 158 3.47 12.68 -1.25
CA HIS A 158 2.67 13.60 -0.44
C HIS A 158 1.80 12.83 0.55
N GLY A 159 1.66 13.37 1.77
CA GLY A 159 0.62 12.99 2.72
C GLY A 159 -0.42 14.10 2.82
N ARG A 160 -1.70 13.76 2.67
CA ARG A 160 -2.83 14.66 2.90
C ARG A 160 -3.48 14.26 4.21
N ALA A 161 -3.29 15.09 5.23
CA ALA A 161 -3.99 15.01 6.52
C ALA A 161 -5.43 15.52 6.39
#